data_AF-A0A8H3IN81-F1
#
_entry.id   AF-A0A8H3IN81-F1
#
_cell.length_a   1.000
_cell.length_b   1.000
_cell.length_c   1.000
_cell.angle_alpha   90.00
_cell.angle_beta   90.00
_cell.angle_gamma   90.00
#
_symmetry.space_group_name_H-M   'P 1'
#
loop_
_entity.id
_entity.type
_entity.pdbx_description
1 polymer ?
#
loop_
_entity_poly.entity_id
_entity_poly.type
_entity_poly.pdbx_seq_one_letter_code
_entity_poly.pdbx_strand_id
1 'polypeptide(L)'
;MASLTTNLTALQQHVAFWDLNNDSIITPHEIYTGFRALGFSTLFSLGGLLIPFFFSYPTTLGHSWLPDPLFRIFVDDIHKAKHGSDSGVFSPTGTLRDTLFSEVFDVNTRGEDGCEEGEGDKKIEERSLGVSDLIRLHARNRVAADPAGWSFAAMEWWTTWLLLQREGRVWEGDLRGVYDGSLFYRIREERIREGPVRERREGWRQGYGFGDWWRGVWGYGNWRVWEVKGEIEPQESSNKHSDTNFKAWSIDVNQQQIAGNESLGEI
;
A
#
# COMPACT_ATOMS: atom_id res chain seq x y z
N MET A 1 3.52 34.70 3.95
CA MET A 1 4.40 33.51 3.96
C MET A 1 3.99 32.60 2.82
N ALA A 2 4.40 32.94 1.60
CA ALA A 2 4.21 32.15 0.40
C ALA A 2 5.56 32.16 -0.35
N SER A 3 5.91 31.04 -0.98
CA SER A 3 7.08 30.84 -1.87
C SER A 3 8.35 30.29 -1.21
N LEU A 4 8.33 28.99 -0.86
CA LEU A 4 9.48 28.08 -0.98
C LEU A 4 9.04 26.68 -1.47
N THR A 5 7.76 26.33 -1.37
CA THR A 5 7.22 25.02 -1.81
C THR A 5 6.94 24.91 -3.32
N THR A 6 7.17 25.95 -4.13
CA THR A 6 6.71 25.98 -5.53
C THR A 6 7.69 25.42 -6.56
N ASN A 7 8.86 24.87 -6.18
CA ASN A 7 9.85 24.36 -7.14
C ASN A 7 10.39 22.95 -6.86
N LEU A 8 9.90 22.23 -5.84
CA LEU A 8 10.34 20.85 -5.60
C LEU A 8 9.66 19.90 -6.59
N THR A 9 10.44 18.97 -7.15
CA THR A 9 9.90 17.81 -7.86
C THR A 9 9.16 16.88 -6.88
N ALA A 10 8.27 16.02 -7.39
CA ALA A 10 7.52 15.11 -6.52
C ALA A 10 8.44 14.17 -5.71
N LEU A 11 9.55 13.71 -6.30
CA LEU A 11 10.54 12.91 -5.56
C LEU A 11 11.24 13.71 -4.45
N GLN A 12 11.51 15.00 -4.66
CA GLN A 12 12.02 15.86 -3.60
C GLN A 12 10.98 16.07 -2.50
N GLN A 13 9.71 16.27 -2.85
CA GLN A 13 8.61 16.36 -1.89
C GLN A 13 8.45 15.07 -1.08
N HIS A 14 8.58 13.91 -1.73
CA HIS A 14 8.58 12.60 -1.10
C HIS A 14 9.64 12.47 0.01
N VAL A 15 10.88 12.87 -0.26
CA VAL A 15 11.96 12.78 0.75
C VAL A 15 11.99 13.95 1.74
N ALA A 16 11.37 15.09 1.41
CA ALA A 16 11.36 16.28 2.26
C ALA A 16 10.77 16.02 3.65
N PHE A 17 9.94 14.98 3.83
CA PHE A 17 9.47 14.57 5.15
C PHE A 17 10.60 14.25 6.14
N TRP A 18 11.74 13.77 5.64
CA TRP A 18 12.92 13.42 6.45
C TRP A 18 13.91 14.58 6.60
N ASP A 19 13.73 15.70 5.93
CA ASP A 19 14.54 16.91 6.12
C ASP A 19 13.89 17.75 7.24
N LEU A 20 14.27 17.48 8.50
CA LEU A 20 13.52 18.01 9.65
C LEU A 20 13.79 19.48 9.91
N ASN A 21 14.97 19.97 9.51
CA ASN A 21 15.38 21.36 9.66
C ASN A 21 15.21 22.19 8.37
N ASN A 22 14.79 21.56 7.26
CA ASN A 22 14.60 22.17 5.94
C ASN A 22 15.88 22.81 5.37
N ASP A 23 17.03 22.18 5.59
CA ASP A 23 18.32 22.65 5.05
C ASP A 23 18.73 21.92 3.75
N SER A 24 17.83 21.11 3.20
CA SER A 24 18.04 20.27 2.00
C SER A 24 19.08 19.17 2.17
N ILE A 25 19.42 18.81 3.42
CA ILE A 25 20.37 17.77 3.77
C ILE A 25 19.74 16.84 4.81
N ILE A 26 19.50 15.59 4.41
CA ILE A 26 18.96 14.58 5.33
C ILE A 26 20.12 13.82 5.97
N THR A 27 20.18 13.84 7.30
CA THR A 27 21.16 13.10 8.09
C THR A 27 20.67 11.69 8.46
N PRO A 28 21.57 10.75 8.80
CA PRO A 28 21.17 9.43 9.29
C PRO A 28 20.24 9.48 10.52
N HIS A 29 20.44 10.46 11.41
CA HIS A 29 19.59 10.68 12.57
C HIS A 29 18.16 11.08 12.18
N GLU A 30 18.01 11.90 11.15
CA GLU A 30 16.70 12.30 10.66
C GLU A 30 15.98 11.16 9.94
N ILE A 31 16.70 10.30 9.21
CA ILE A 31 16.15 9.03 8.68
C ILE A 31 15.51 8.20 9.79
N TYR A 32 16.26 7.94 10.86
CA TYR A 32 15.75 7.22 12.02
C TYR A 32 14.51 7.93 12.59
N THR A 33 14.60 9.24 12.84
CA THR A 33 13.53 10.02 13.46
C THR A 33 12.26 10.05 12.61
N GLY A 34 12.36 10.17 11.28
CA GLY A 34 11.23 10.14 10.36
C GLY A 34 10.52 8.79 10.37
N PHE A 35 11.25 7.66 10.34
CA PHE A 35 10.62 6.34 10.49
C PHE A 35 9.91 6.17 11.84
N ARG A 36 10.49 6.71 12.93
CA ARG A 36 9.85 6.71 14.25
C ARG A 36 8.58 7.55 14.27
N ALA A 37 8.57 8.69 13.57
CA ALA A 37 7.40 9.55 13.43
C ALA A 37 6.27 8.86 12.67
N LEU A 38 6.58 8.03 11.67
CA LEU A 38 5.61 7.20 10.94
C LEU A 38 5.10 5.98 11.75
N GLY A 39 5.77 5.64 12.85
CA GLY A 39 5.34 4.57 13.76
C GLY A 39 6.04 3.24 13.59
N PHE A 40 7.06 3.16 12.74
CA PHE A 40 7.90 1.98 12.63
C PHE A 40 8.64 1.69 13.95
N SER A 41 8.91 0.43 14.25
CA SER A 41 9.61 -0.01 15.47
C SER A 41 11.06 0.46 15.51
N THR A 42 11.69 0.46 16.69
CA THR A 42 13.10 0.88 16.84
C THR A 42 14.02 0.03 15.95
N LEU A 43 13.77 -1.27 15.89
CA LEU A 43 14.54 -2.20 15.05
C LEU A 43 14.39 -1.86 13.57
N PHE A 44 13.17 -1.58 13.10
CA PHE A 44 12.94 -1.17 11.73
C PHE A 44 13.62 0.17 11.42
N SER A 45 13.49 1.16 12.30
CA SER A 45 14.12 2.47 12.12
C SER A 45 15.65 2.41 12.11
N LEU A 46 16.26 1.48 12.87
CA LEU A 46 17.70 1.20 12.76
C LEU A 46 18.06 0.55 11.41
N GLY A 47 17.22 -0.36 10.92
CA GLY A 47 17.35 -0.91 9.56
C GLY A 47 17.27 0.15 8.48
N GLY A 48 16.48 1.21 8.70
CA GLY A 48 16.40 2.39 7.83
C GLY A 48 17.73 3.11 7.61
N LEU A 49 18.74 2.91 8.46
CA LEU A 49 20.09 3.45 8.27
C LEU A 49 20.84 2.85 7.07
N LEU A 50 20.29 1.81 6.43
CA LEU A 50 20.76 1.37 5.11
C LEU A 50 20.50 2.43 4.02
N ILE A 51 19.48 3.28 4.17
CA ILE A 51 19.19 4.34 3.20
C ILE A 51 20.37 5.30 3.07
N PRO A 52 20.86 5.98 4.12
CA PRO A 52 22.00 6.88 4.00
C PRO A 52 23.28 6.16 3.56
N PHE A 53 23.44 4.86 3.89
CA PHE A 53 24.55 4.06 3.40
C PHE A 53 24.56 3.93 1.87
N PHE A 54 23.41 3.72 1.23
CA PHE A 54 23.32 3.57 -0.23
C PHE A 54 23.05 4.88 -0.98
N PHE A 55 22.39 5.85 -0.36
CA PHE A 55 21.92 7.08 -1.04
C PHE A 55 22.90 8.25 -0.91
N SER A 56 23.79 8.22 0.10
CA SER A 56 24.69 9.34 0.35
C SER A 56 25.64 9.60 -0.82
N TYR A 57 26.34 8.59 -1.33
CA TYR A 57 27.28 8.81 -2.44
C TYR A 57 26.60 9.25 -3.74
N PRO A 58 25.52 8.60 -4.23
CA PRO A 58 24.82 9.06 -5.43
C PRO A 58 24.36 10.52 -5.37
N THR A 59 23.83 10.95 -4.22
CA THR A 59 23.39 12.35 -4.04
C THR A 59 24.57 13.30 -3.86
N THR A 60 25.67 12.86 -3.24
CA THR A 60 26.90 13.65 -3.10
C THR A 60 27.59 13.92 -4.44
N LEU A 61 27.40 13.08 -5.46
CA LEU A 61 28.04 13.26 -6.79
C LEU A 61 27.71 14.59 -7.48
N GLY A 62 26.61 15.27 -7.12
CA GLY A 62 26.36 16.64 -7.60
C GLY A 62 27.21 17.72 -6.93
N HIS A 63 27.83 17.41 -5.79
CA HIS A 63 28.60 18.34 -4.96
C HIS A 63 30.10 17.97 -4.88
N SER A 64 30.42 16.68 -4.87
CA SER A 64 31.76 16.15 -4.63
C SER A 64 31.94 14.76 -5.25
N TRP A 65 33.13 14.49 -5.76
CA TRP A 65 33.56 13.14 -6.18
C TRP A 65 33.96 12.24 -5.01
N LEU A 66 34.25 12.81 -3.83
CA LEU A 66 34.53 12.06 -2.61
C LEU A 66 33.23 11.74 -1.88
N PRO A 67 33.09 10.53 -1.30
CA PRO A 67 31.97 10.19 -0.43
C PRO A 67 31.86 11.15 0.76
N ASP A 68 30.63 11.44 1.19
CA ASP A 68 30.39 12.20 2.41
C ASP A 68 30.64 11.31 3.64
N PRO A 69 31.63 11.61 4.50
CA PRO A 69 31.95 10.78 5.67
C PRO A 69 30.83 10.75 6.72
N LEU A 70 29.87 11.68 6.65
CA LEU A 70 28.71 11.74 7.54
C LEU A 70 27.47 11.03 6.97
N PHE A 71 27.59 10.40 5.79
CA PHE A 71 26.50 9.70 5.10
C PHE A 71 25.24 10.56 4.91
N ARG A 72 25.42 11.85 4.64
CA ARG A 72 24.32 12.79 4.39
C ARG A 72 23.74 12.56 3.00
N ILE A 73 22.45 12.81 2.86
CA ILE A 73 21.70 12.71 1.60
C ILE A 73 21.30 14.12 1.18
N PHE A 74 21.66 14.51 -0.03
CA PHE A 74 21.35 15.84 -0.57
C PHE A 74 20.03 15.80 -1.34
N VAL A 75 19.04 16.57 -0.88
CA VAL A 75 17.67 16.54 -1.43
C VAL A 75 17.65 17.01 -2.89
N ASP A 76 18.46 18.00 -3.25
CA ASP A 76 18.53 18.52 -4.62
C ASP A 76 18.91 17.45 -5.65
N ASP A 77 19.78 16.52 -5.24
CA ASP A 77 20.32 15.46 -6.08
C ASP A 77 19.68 14.09 -5.85
N ILE A 78 18.55 14.01 -5.13
CA ILE A 78 17.89 12.75 -4.78
C ILE A 78 17.54 11.88 -6.00
N HIS A 79 17.26 12.50 -7.15
CA HIS A 79 16.97 11.82 -8.40
C HIS A 79 18.13 10.92 -8.88
N LYS A 80 19.37 11.17 -8.44
CA LYS A 80 20.54 10.34 -8.72
C LYS A 80 20.59 9.05 -7.91
N ALA A 81 19.83 8.95 -6.82
CA ALA A 81 19.74 7.74 -5.99
C ALA A 81 18.72 6.72 -6.51
N LYS A 82 18.01 7.03 -7.61
CA LYS A 82 17.13 6.08 -8.30
C LYS A 82 17.92 4.89 -8.84
N HIS A 83 17.29 3.72 -8.88
CA HIS A 83 17.87 2.50 -9.45
C HIS A 83 17.04 1.99 -10.65
N GLY A 84 17.65 1.17 -11.50
CA GLY A 84 17.07 0.74 -12.77
C GLY A 84 15.79 -0.09 -12.63
N SER A 85 15.64 -0.79 -11.50
CA SER A 85 14.51 -1.69 -11.22
C SER A 85 13.41 -1.07 -10.34
N ASP A 86 13.35 0.27 -10.27
CA ASP A 86 12.32 0.98 -9.52
C ASP A 86 10.93 0.88 -10.18
N SER A 87 9.92 1.56 -9.63
CA SER A 87 8.57 1.55 -10.20
C SER A 87 8.48 2.22 -11.59
N GLY A 88 9.46 3.04 -11.95
CA GLY A 88 9.45 3.90 -13.13
C GLY A 88 8.54 5.14 -12.99
N VAL A 89 7.75 5.26 -11.92
CA VAL A 89 6.72 6.31 -11.77
C VAL A 89 7.32 7.71 -11.74
N PHE A 90 8.44 7.90 -11.04
CA PHE A 90 9.21 9.15 -11.13
C PHE A 90 10.02 9.19 -12.43
N SER A 91 9.96 10.32 -13.13
CA SER A 91 10.85 10.62 -14.25
C SER A 91 12.33 10.59 -13.81
N PRO A 92 13.29 10.55 -14.75
CA PRO A 92 14.72 10.65 -14.42
C PRO A 92 15.09 11.92 -13.62
N THR A 93 14.28 12.97 -13.72
CA THR A 93 14.46 14.24 -13.00
C THR A 93 13.67 14.29 -11.69
N GLY A 94 12.88 13.27 -11.35
CA GLY A 94 12.10 13.22 -10.10
C GLY A 94 10.65 13.71 -10.19
N THR A 95 10.15 14.06 -11.37
CA THR A 95 8.75 14.46 -11.57
C THR A 95 7.82 13.24 -11.54
N LEU A 96 6.67 13.33 -10.86
CA LEU A 96 5.65 12.27 -10.86
C LEU A 96 4.97 12.19 -12.22
N ARG A 97 4.92 10.99 -12.82
CA ARG A 97 4.22 10.74 -14.08
C ARG A 97 2.89 10.04 -13.82
N ASP A 98 1.81 10.81 -13.89
CA ASP A 98 0.45 10.32 -13.56
C ASP A 98 0.03 9.10 -14.36
N THR A 99 0.35 9.06 -15.65
CA THR A 99 0.05 7.91 -16.51
C THR A 99 0.71 6.65 -16.00
N LEU A 100 2.01 6.72 -15.66
CA LEU A 100 2.72 5.55 -15.15
C LEU A 100 2.30 5.17 -13.73
N PHE A 101 1.91 6.16 -12.92
CA PHE A 101 1.32 5.87 -11.62
C PHE A 101 0.01 5.07 -11.78
N SER A 102 -0.86 5.46 -12.71
CA SER A 102 -2.09 4.70 -12.99
C SER A 102 -1.79 3.29 -13.47
N GLU A 103 -0.77 3.10 -14.33
CA GLU A 103 -0.34 1.79 -14.83
C GLU A 103 0.20 0.83 -13.74
N VAL A 104 0.48 1.34 -12.53
CA VAL A 104 0.79 0.49 -11.36
C VAL A 104 -0.42 -0.36 -10.97
N PHE A 105 -1.64 0.08 -11.23
CA PHE A 105 -2.87 -0.65 -10.89
C PHE A 105 -3.38 -1.54 -12.03
N ASP A 106 -2.78 -1.43 -13.22
CA ASP A 106 -3.14 -2.24 -14.40
C ASP A 106 -2.42 -3.61 -14.45
N VAL A 107 -1.80 -4.04 -13.35
CA VAL A 107 -0.94 -5.23 -13.24
C VAL A 107 -1.66 -6.52 -13.63
N ASN A 108 -3.00 -6.53 -13.56
CA ASN A 108 -3.84 -7.68 -13.90
C ASN A 108 -4.38 -7.67 -15.34
N THR A 109 -4.00 -6.70 -16.19
CA THR A 109 -4.48 -6.64 -17.59
C THR A 109 -3.79 -7.61 -18.55
N ARG A 110 -2.77 -8.36 -18.10
CA ARG A 110 -2.06 -9.36 -18.94
C ARG A 110 -1.67 -10.60 -18.14
N GLY A 111 -2.66 -11.40 -17.73
CA GLY A 111 -2.49 -12.80 -17.35
C GLY A 111 -3.05 -13.72 -18.43
N GLU A 112 -2.28 -14.74 -18.82
CA GLU A 112 -2.59 -15.79 -19.82
C GLU A 112 -3.75 -16.73 -19.41
N ASP A 113 -4.56 -16.36 -18.42
CA ASP A 113 -5.45 -17.25 -17.68
C ASP A 113 -6.94 -16.89 -17.87
N GLY A 114 -7.25 -15.80 -18.57
CA GLY A 114 -8.64 -15.46 -18.95
C GLY A 114 -9.59 -15.07 -17.81
N CYS A 115 -9.10 -14.91 -16.57
CA CYS A 115 -9.92 -14.52 -15.42
C CYS A 115 -9.14 -13.54 -14.53
N GLU A 116 -9.53 -12.27 -14.55
CA GLU A 116 -9.62 -11.28 -13.46
C GLU A 116 -9.66 -9.88 -14.09
N GLU A 117 -10.78 -9.18 -13.93
CA GLU A 117 -10.99 -7.82 -14.42
C GLU A 117 -9.88 -6.90 -13.89
N GLY A 118 -9.12 -6.28 -14.79
CA GLY A 118 -8.10 -5.30 -14.41
C GLY A 118 -8.72 -4.17 -13.59
N GLU A 119 -7.99 -3.66 -12.60
CA GLU A 119 -8.51 -2.55 -11.79
C GLU A 119 -8.63 -1.24 -12.58
N GLY A 120 -8.11 -1.18 -13.80
CA GLY A 120 -8.19 -0.02 -14.69
C GLY A 120 -9.62 0.49 -14.93
N ASP A 121 -10.62 -0.40 -14.94
CA ASP A 121 -12.03 -0.02 -15.13
C ASP A 121 -12.75 0.39 -13.82
N LYS A 122 -12.15 0.10 -12.66
CA LYS A 122 -12.70 0.50 -11.36
C LYS A 122 -12.47 1.99 -11.12
N LYS A 123 -13.35 2.59 -10.30
CA LYS A 123 -13.12 3.95 -9.79
C LYS A 123 -11.84 3.97 -8.95
N ILE A 124 -11.13 5.10 -8.96
CA ILE A 124 -9.89 5.32 -8.19
C ILE A 124 -10.05 4.93 -6.70
N GLU A 125 -11.22 5.24 -6.11
CA GLU A 125 -11.55 4.91 -4.72
C GLU A 125 -11.66 3.41 -4.42
N GLU A 126 -11.80 2.59 -5.46
CA GLU A 126 -11.95 1.13 -5.41
C GLU A 126 -10.66 0.39 -5.84
N ARG A 127 -9.66 1.09 -6.38
CA ARG A 127 -8.40 0.47 -6.82
C ARG A 127 -7.46 0.20 -5.65
N SER A 128 -6.90 -1.01 -5.62
CA SER A 128 -6.03 -1.51 -4.57
C SER A 128 -5.09 -2.64 -5.02
N LEU A 129 -3.87 -2.65 -4.52
CA LEU A 129 -2.90 -3.70 -4.79
C LEU A 129 -2.88 -4.72 -3.66
N GLY A 130 -3.06 -6.00 -4.01
CA GLY A 130 -2.75 -7.13 -3.14
C GLY A 130 -1.25 -7.42 -3.09
N VAL A 131 -0.84 -8.30 -2.17
CA VAL A 131 0.57 -8.73 -2.06
C VAL A 131 1.05 -9.44 -3.34
N SER A 132 0.18 -10.22 -3.98
CA SER A 132 0.45 -10.85 -5.29
C SER A 132 0.77 -9.81 -6.37
N ASP A 133 0.01 -8.71 -6.41
CA ASP A 133 0.24 -7.62 -7.36
C ASP A 133 1.57 -6.91 -7.09
N LEU A 134 1.92 -6.67 -5.82
CA LEU A 134 3.22 -6.11 -5.44
C LEU A 134 4.39 -7.01 -5.85
N ILE A 135 4.26 -8.33 -5.69
CA ILE A 135 5.27 -9.31 -6.14
C ILE A 135 5.38 -9.31 -7.67
N ARG A 136 4.25 -9.25 -8.39
CA ARG A 136 4.21 -9.17 -9.86
C ARG A 136 4.85 -7.87 -10.34
N LEU A 137 4.54 -6.73 -9.73
CA LEU A 137 5.15 -5.42 -9.99
C LEU A 137 6.66 -5.46 -9.80
N HIS A 138 7.10 -5.99 -8.66
CA HIS A 138 8.52 -6.16 -8.38
C HIS A 138 9.21 -7.02 -9.45
N ALA A 139 8.62 -8.17 -9.80
CA ALA A 139 9.18 -9.08 -10.80
C ALA A 139 9.21 -8.45 -12.21
N ARG A 140 8.16 -7.73 -12.60
CA ARG A 140 8.00 -7.03 -13.89
C ARG A 140 9.10 -5.98 -14.10
N ASN A 141 9.46 -5.26 -13.05
CA ASN A 141 10.36 -4.11 -13.16
C ASN A 141 11.84 -4.48 -13.04
N ARG A 142 12.19 -5.74 -12.82
CA ARG A 142 13.61 -6.15 -12.69
C ARG A 142 14.38 -5.96 -13.99
N VAL A 143 15.43 -5.14 -13.93
CA VAL A 143 16.39 -4.98 -15.03
C VAL A 143 17.54 -5.98 -14.86
N ALA A 144 17.93 -6.65 -15.95
CA ALA A 144 18.90 -7.77 -15.92
C ALA A 144 20.23 -7.44 -15.22
N ALA A 145 20.72 -6.20 -15.39
CA ALA A 145 22.00 -5.74 -14.84
C ALA A 145 21.83 -4.90 -13.56
N ASP A 146 20.81 -5.17 -12.73
CA ASP A 146 20.53 -4.38 -11.53
C ASP A 146 20.07 -5.24 -10.31
N PRO A 147 20.86 -6.23 -9.87
CA PRO A 147 20.49 -7.08 -8.72
C PRO A 147 20.37 -6.31 -7.40
N ALA A 148 21.13 -5.21 -7.24
CA ALA A 148 21.00 -4.32 -6.10
C ALA A 148 19.64 -3.60 -6.11
N GLY A 149 19.25 -3.01 -7.25
CA GLY A 149 17.94 -2.39 -7.40
C GLY A 149 16.77 -3.36 -7.26
N TRP A 150 16.94 -4.66 -7.54
CA TRP A 150 15.90 -5.64 -7.20
C TRP A 150 15.68 -5.69 -5.68
N SER A 151 16.77 -5.75 -4.92
CA SER A 151 16.69 -5.82 -3.46
C SER A 151 16.09 -4.54 -2.88
N PHE A 152 16.47 -3.37 -3.42
CA PHE A 152 15.91 -2.08 -3.02
C PHE A 152 14.42 -1.97 -3.35
N ALA A 153 14.00 -2.30 -4.57
CA ALA A 153 12.59 -2.30 -4.95
C ALA A 153 11.74 -3.24 -4.06
N ALA A 154 12.26 -4.42 -3.71
CA ALA A 154 11.57 -5.33 -2.80
C ALA A 154 11.39 -4.72 -1.40
N MET A 155 12.41 -4.03 -0.87
CA MET A 155 12.32 -3.34 0.41
C MET A 155 11.36 -2.14 0.36
N GLU A 156 11.34 -1.38 -0.74
CA GLU A 156 10.42 -0.27 -0.95
C GLU A 156 8.96 -0.74 -0.94
N TRP A 157 8.64 -1.79 -1.72
CA TRP A 157 7.28 -2.36 -1.74
C TRP A 157 6.89 -2.98 -0.40
N TRP A 158 7.82 -3.66 0.27
CA TRP A 158 7.57 -4.21 1.60
C TRP A 158 7.28 -3.12 2.64
N THR A 159 8.11 -2.07 2.67
CA THR A 159 7.92 -0.93 3.59
C THR A 159 6.61 -0.21 3.31
N THR A 160 6.27 -0.03 2.03
CA THR A 160 5.00 0.55 1.59
C THR A 160 3.83 -0.29 2.08
N TRP A 161 3.86 -1.60 1.89
CA TRP A 161 2.81 -2.50 2.39
C TRP A 161 2.70 -2.45 3.92
N LEU A 162 3.82 -2.48 4.64
CA LEU A 162 3.82 -2.36 6.10
C LEU A 162 3.19 -1.05 6.58
N LEU A 163 3.34 0.05 5.84
CA LEU A 163 2.81 1.36 6.22
C LEU A 163 1.33 1.51 5.84
N LEU A 164 0.94 1.02 4.66
CA LEU A 164 -0.34 1.35 4.02
C LEU A 164 -1.40 0.28 4.11
N GLN A 165 -1.04 -0.98 4.37
CA GLN A 165 -2.00 -2.06 4.17
C GLN A 165 -3.24 -1.86 5.07
N ARG A 166 -4.41 -2.02 4.45
CA ARG A 166 -5.70 -2.16 5.11
C ARG A 166 -6.41 -3.33 4.45
N GLU A 167 -6.75 -4.34 5.26
CA GLU A 167 -7.37 -5.59 4.78
C GLU A 167 -6.47 -6.33 3.77
N GLY A 168 -5.15 -6.30 4.00
CA GLY A 168 -4.16 -6.96 3.13
C GLY A 168 -3.89 -6.24 1.81
N ARG A 169 -4.51 -5.07 1.59
CA ARG A 169 -4.47 -4.31 0.33
C ARG A 169 -3.89 -2.91 0.52
N VAL A 170 -3.23 -2.41 -0.53
CA VAL A 170 -2.69 -1.04 -0.61
C VAL A 170 -3.57 -0.22 -1.55
N TRP A 171 -4.28 0.78 -1.04
CA TRP A 171 -5.25 1.57 -1.79
C TRP A 171 -4.59 2.66 -2.64
N GLU A 172 -5.12 2.93 -3.84
CA GLU A 172 -4.54 3.88 -4.81
C GLU A 172 -4.32 5.28 -4.21
N GLY A 173 -5.33 5.82 -3.52
CA GLY A 173 -5.24 7.15 -2.91
C GLY A 173 -4.13 7.27 -1.86
N ASP A 174 -3.90 6.21 -1.07
CA ASP A 174 -2.84 6.21 -0.05
C ASP A 174 -1.48 6.02 -0.70
N LEU A 175 -1.36 5.15 -1.71
CA LEU A 175 -0.10 5.00 -2.47
C LEU A 175 0.27 6.29 -3.20
N ARG A 176 -0.73 7.02 -3.74
CA ARG A 176 -0.52 8.33 -4.36
C ARG A 176 0.10 9.32 -3.38
N GLY A 177 -0.43 9.36 -2.15
CA GLY A 177 0.09 10.18 -1.07
C GLY A 177 1.52 9.81 -0.63
N VAL A 178 1.95 8.56 -0.83
CA VAL A 178 3.37 8.19 -0.69
C VAL A 178 4.19 8.85 -1.79
N TYR A 179 3.80 8.74 -3.06
CA TYR A 179 4.57 9.30 -4.17
C TYR A 179 4.71 10.82 -4.14
N ASP A 180 3.69 11.57 -3.71
CA ASP A 180 3.78 13.03 -3.56
C ASP A 180 4.28 13.48 -2.17
N GLY A 181 4.47 12.53 -1.24
CA GLY A 181 4.98 12.77 0.11
C GLY A 181 3.94 13.29 1.11
N SER A 182 2.73 13.65 0.67
CA SER A 182 1.69 14.23 1.54
C SER A 182 1.24 13.26 2.65
N LEU A 183 1.27 11.96 2.37
CA LEU A 183 0.82 10.95 3.31
C LEU A 183 1.65 10.93 4.60
N PHE A 184 2.97 11.09 4.48
CA PHE A 184 3.86 10.99 5.64
C PHE A 184 3.54 12.02 6.71
N TYR A 185 3.22 13.24 6.27
CA TYR A 185 2.76 14.32 7.14
C TYR A 185 1.42 13.99 7.79
N ARG A 186 0.45 13.49 7.02
CA ARG A 186 -0.86 13.05 7.53
C ARG A 186 -0.71 11.99 8.63
N ILE A 187 0.12 10.96 8.39
CA ILE A 187 0.39 9.90 9.38
C ILE A 187 1.00 10.49 10.65
N ARG A 188 2.03 11.34 10.52
CA ARG A 188 2.69 11.96 11.68
C ARG A 188 1.72 12.81 12.50
N GLU A 189 0.90 13.62 11.85
CA GLU A 189 -0.08 14.49 12.50
C GLU A 189 -1.15 13.70 13.26
N GLU A 190 -1.71 12.67 12.62
CA GLU A 190 -2.68 11.78 13.26
C GLU A 190 -2.07 11.11 14.50
N ARG A 191 -0.81 10.66 14.42
CA ARG A 191 -0.11 10.05 15.56
C ARG A 191 0.21 11.03 16.69
N ILE A 192 0.47 12.30 16.38
CA ILE A 192 0.67 13.34 17.41
C ILE A 192 -0.67 13.65 18.10
N ARG A 193 -1.77 13.70 17.34
CA ARG A 193 -3.12 13.96 17.86
C ARG A 193 -3.60 12.87 18.84
N GLU A 194 -3.13 11.64 18.68
CA GLU A 194 -3.52 10.50 19.53
C GLU A 194 -3.09 10.57 21.00
N GLY A 195 -2.18 11.48 21.39
CA GLY A 195 -1.74 11.63 22.79
C GLY A 195 -1.19 10.34 23.43
N PRO A 196 -1.00 10.28 24.77
CA PRO A 196 -0.57 9.05 25.44
C PRO A 196 -1.62 7.94 25.29
N VAL A 197 -1.13 6.70 25.07
CA VAL A 197 -1.78 5.39 24.86
C VAL A 197 -3.18 5.14 25.48
N ARG A 198 -3.58 5.86 26.54
CA ARG A 198 -4.78 5.60 27.34
C ARG A 198 -6.08 6.24 26.81
N GLU A 199 -6.03 7.22 25.90
CA GLU A 199 -7.23 7.95 25.43
C GLU A 199 -7.39 7.96 23.90
N ARG A 200 -7.00 6.86 23.23
CA ARG A 200 -7.12 6.73 21.77
C ARG A 200 -8.58 6.57 21.32
N ARG A 201 -9.08 7.48 20.49
CA ARG A 201 -10.35 7.31 19.77
C ARG A 201 -10.24 7.43 18.25
N GLU A 202 -9.31 8.21 17.69
CA GLU A 202 -9.24 8.45 16.23
C GLU A 202 -7.81 8.78 15.78
N GLY A 203 -7.14 7.89 15.07
CA GLY A 203 -5.89 8.24 14.38
C GLY A 203 -5.42 7.10 13.48
N TRP A 204 -4.18 7.15 13.00
CA TRP A 204 -3.70 6.29 11.91
C TRP A 204 -3.78 4.80 12.32
N ARG A 205 -4.77 4.10 11.75
CA ARG A 205 -5.08 2.69 12.07
C ARG A 205 -4.63 1.70 11.00
N GLN A 206 -3.98 2.17 9.94
CA GLN A 206 -3.52 1.34 8.83
C GLN A 206 -2.06 0.90 9.03
N GLY A 207 -1.66 -0.12 8.27
CA GLY A 207 -0.32 -0.71 8.34
C GLY A 207 -0.29 -2.03 9.10
N TYR A 208 0.82 -2.74 8.99
CA TYR A 208 1.01 -4.08 9.55
C TYR A 208 1.90 -4.03 10.78
N GLY A 209 1.30 -4.28 11.95
CA GLY A 209 1.99 -4.27 13.23
C GLY A 209 2.32 -5.66 13.77
N PHE A 210 3.04 -5.70 14.90
CA PHE A 210 3.29 -6.94 15.65
C PHE A 210 2.00 -7.69 16.02
N GLY A 211 0.89 -6.97 16.24
CA GLY A 211 -0.41 -7.58 16.49
C GLY A 211 -0.98 -8.32 15.28
N ASP A 212 -0.79 -7.82 14.06
CA ASP A 212 -1.20 -8.50 12.82
C ASP A 212 -0.33 -9.72 12.55
N TRP A 213 0.97 -9.61 12.82
CA TRP A 213 1.88 -10.75 12.77
C TRP A 213 1.45 -11.87 13.71
N TRP A 214 1.12 -11.55 14.97
CA TRP A 214 0.66 -12.58 15.89
C TRP A 214 -0.68 -13.21 15.49
N ARG A 215 -1.61 -12.39 14.96
CA ARG A 215 -2.87 -12.89 14.40
C ARG A 215 -2.64 -13.80 13.20
N GLY A 216 -1.70 -13.47 12.32
CA GLY A 216 -1.37 -14.28 11.14
C GLY A 216 -0.75 -15.64 11.50
N VAL A 217 0.18 -15.67 12.46
CA VAL A 217 0.84 -16.92 12.91
C VAL A 217 -0.15 -17.90 13.52
N TRP A 218 -1.10 -17.41 14.34
CA TRP A 218 -2.01 -18.26 15.11
C TRP A 218 -3.44 -18.37 14.57
N GLY A 219 -3.79 -17.59 13.56
CA GLY A 219 -5.17 -17.40 13.07
C GLY A 219 -5.47 -17.96 11.68
N TYR A 220 -4.72 -18.95 11.19
CA TYR A 220 -5.03 -19.68 9.93
C TYR A 220 -4.75 -18.92 8.60
N GLY A 221 -3.66 -18.15 8.49
CA GLY A 221 -3.21 -17.54 7.22
C GLY A 221 -2.17 -18.38 6.46
N ASN A 222 -2.36 -18.60 5.15
CA ASN A 222 -1.31 -19.10 4.26
C ASN A 222 -0.27 -17.99 4.05
N TRP A 223 0.95 -18.16 4.55
CA TRP A 223 2.09 -17.23 4.41
C TRP A 223 2.38 -16.76 2.97
N ARG A 224 1.87 -17.48 1.96
CA ARG A 224 2.04 -17.16 0.53
C ARG A 224 0.93 -16.28 -0.06
N VAL A 225 -0.23 -16.21 0.59
CA VAL A 225 -1.39 -15.44 0.13
C VAL A 225 -1.99 -14.80 1.37
N TRP A 226 -1.51 -13.60 1.71
CA TRP A 226 -2.01 -12.78 2.82
C TRP A 226 -3.40 -12.19 2.52
N GLU A 227 -4.26 -12.94 1.84
CA GLU A 227 -5.68 -12.64 1.74
C GLU A 227 -6.32 -13.06 3.05
N VAL A 228 -6.74 -12.07 3.83
CA VAL A 228 -7.66 -12.33 4.93
C VAL A 228 -9.00 -12.65 4.28
N LYS A 229 -9.33 -13.94 4.18
CA LYS A 229 -10.64 -14.39 3.66
C LYS A 229 -11.74 -13.82 4.56
N GLY A 230 -12.41 -12.79 4.06
CA GLY A 230 -13.64 -12.20 4.60
C GLY A 230 -14.90 -12.59 3.82
N GLU A 231 -14.81 -13.46 2.82
CA GLU A 231 -15.98 -14.03 2.15
C GLU A 231 -16.29 -15.40 2.75
N ILE A 232 -17.11 -15.39 3.79
CA ILE A 232 -17.86 -16.57 4.22
C ILE A 232 -19.12 -16.60 3.36
N GLU A 233 -19.12 -17.44 2.33
CA GLU A 233 -20.37 -18.07 1.88
C GLU A 233 -21.06 -18.69 3.10
N PRO A 234 -22.35 -18.44 3.36
CA PRO A 234 -23.03 -19.05 4.48
C PRO A 234 -23.13 -20.55 4.24
N GLN A 235 -22.30 -21.34 4.93
CA GLN A 235 -22.49 -22.77 5.02
C GLN A 235 -23.78 -23.07 5.78
N GLU A 236 -24.70 -23.74 5.08
CA GLU A 236 -25.79 -24.53 5.64
C GLU A 236 -25.30 -25.40 6.82
N SER A 237 -25.76 -25.07 8.03
CA SER A 237 -25.74 -26.01 9.15
C SER A 237 -27.16 -26.50 9.42
N SER A 238 -27.34 -27.79 9.15
CA SER A 238 -28.54 -28.56 9.44
C SER A 238 -28.80 -28.72 10.93
N ASN A 239 -30.10 -28.89 11.24
CA ASN A 239 -30.75 -29.40 12.46
C ASN A 239 -31.21 -28.46 13.59
N LYS A 240 -32.48 -28.05 13.43
CA LYS A 240 -33.69 -28.42 14.23
C LYS A 240 -33.86 -27.92 15.68
N HIS A 241 -34.97 -27.17 15.81
CA HIS A 241 -35.93 -27.01 16.93
C HIS A 241 -35.44 -26.23 18.15
N SER A 242 -36.17 -25.25 18.71
CA SER A 242 -37.62 -25.01 18.73
C SER A 242 -37.96 -23.54 19.07
N ASP A 243 -38.96 -23.00 18.36
CA ASP A 243 -40.01 -22.06 18.77
C ASP A 243 -39.70 -20.88 19.72
N THR A 244 -39.92 -19.67 19.21
CA THR A 244 -40.99 -18.79 19.71
C THR A 244 -41.39 -17.77 18.64
N ASN A 245 -42.71 -17.69 18.43
CA ASN A 245 -43.40 -16.86 17.45
C ASN A 245 -43.46 -15.38 17.86
N PHE A 246 -43.25 -14.47 16.90
CA PHE A 246 -44.05 -13.24 16.84
C PHE A 246 -44.39 -12.93 15.37
N LYS A 247 -45.70 -12.79 15.12
CA LYS A 247 -46.35 -12.58 13.82
C LYS A 247 -46.50 -11.09 13.53
N ALA A 248 -46.41 -10.71 12.26
CA ALA A 248 -47.32 -9.73 11.67
C ALA A 248 -47.62 -10.13 10.20
N TRP A 249 -48.91 -10.37 9.94
CA TRP A 249 -49.56 -10.65 8.66
C TRP A 249 -49.50 -9.40 7.74
N SER A 250 -49.80 -9.42 6.43
CA SER A 250 -50.78 -10.19 5.66
C SER A 250 -50.56 -9.99 4.14
N ILE A 251 -50.80 -11.01 3.31
CA ILE A 251 -51.97 -11.11 2.40
C ILE A 251 -51.96 -12.52 1.78
N ASP A 252 -53.04 -13.25 2.03
CA ASP A 252 -53.42 -14.50 1.38
C ASP A 252 -53.84 -14.27 -0.09
N VAL A 253 -53.76 -15.32 -0.92
CA VAL A 253 -54.93 -15.96 -1.55
C VAL A 253 -54.51 -17.05 -2.55
N ASN A 254 -55.08 -18.24 -2.30
CA ASN A 254 -55.40 -19.40 -3.14
C ASN A 254 -54.30 -20.26 -3.80
N GLN A 255 -54.19 -21.47 -3.24
CA GLN A 255 -53.97 -22.70 -3.99
C GLN A 255 -55.22 -23.13 -4.76
N GLN A 256 -55.01 -23.70 -5.95
CA GLN A 256 -55.76 -24.79 -6.61
C GLN A 256 -54.94 -25.12 -7.90
N GLN A 257 -54.73 -26.32 -8.41
CA GLN A 257 -55.09 -27.69 -8.05
C GLN A 257 -54.36 -28.61 -9.08
N ILE A 258 -53.73 -29.69 -8.61
CA ILE A 258 -53.65 -31.05 -9.19
C ILE A 258 -53.24 -31.23 -10.68
N ALA A 259 -52.20 -32.06 -10.86
CA ALA A 259 -51.77 -32.67 -12.12
C ALA A 259 -52.79 -33.68 -12.70
N GLY A 260 -52.86 -33.78 -14.02
CA GLY A 260 -53.57 -34.90 -14.67
C GLY A 260 -53.79 -34.75 -16.18
N ASN A 261 -52.83 -35.28 -16.95
CA ASN A 261 -52.93 -36.12 -18.14
C ASN A 261 -53.87 -35.82 -19.35
N GLU A 262 -53.28 -36.10 -20.53
CA GLU A 262 -53.86 -36.67 -21.76
C GLU A 262 -54.63 -35.80 -22.78
N SER A 263 -53.91 -35.49 -23.87
CA SER A 263 -54.16 -35.89 -25.27
C SER A 263 -55.40 -35.45 -26.07
N LEU A 264 -55.09 -35.10 -27.33
CA LEU A 264 -55.85 -35.24 -28.59
C LEU A 264 -56.41 -33.95 -29.22
N GLY A 265 -55.97 -33.71 -30.45
CA GLY A 265 -56.88 -33.54 -31.59
C GLY A 265 -57.10 -32.13 -32.10
N GLU A 266 -56.52 -31.87 -33.29
CA GLU A 266 -57.11 -31.18 -34.46
C GLU A 266 -58.18 -30.09 -34.22
N ILE A 267 -57.93 -28.86 -34.69
CA ILE A 267 -58.35 -28.34 -36.02
C ILE A 267 -57.44 -27.17 -36.42
#